data_AF-A0A496SKJ4-F1
#
_entry.id   AF-A0A496SKJ4-F1
#
_cell.length_a   1.000
_cell.length_b   1.000
_cell.length_c   1.000
_cell.angle_alpha   90.00
_cell.angle_beta   90.00
_cell.angle_gamma   90.00
#
_symmetry.space_group_name_H-M   'P 1'
#
loop_
_entity.id
_entity.type
_entity.pdbx_description
1 polymer ?
#
loop_
_entity_poly.entity_id
_entity_poly.type
_entity_poly.pdbx_seq_one_letter_code
_entity_poly.pdbx_strand_id
1 'polypeptide(L)' 'MRMAEVSRRTFETDIEVRFCLDGSGDFKGGTGIGFFDHMLEAFARHGFFDLEVKCKGDLEVDGHHTVED' A
#
# COMPACT_ATOMS: atom_id res chain seq x y z
N MET A 1 -1.37 11.85 17.23
CA MET A 1 -1.00 11.15 16.00
C MET A 1 -2.27 10.78 15.26
N ARG A 2 -2.39 11.25 14.02
CA ARG A 2 -3.48 10.95 13.11
C ARG A 2 -3.13 9.67 12.37
N MET A 3 -3.84 8.59 12.68
CA MET A 3 -3.61 7.26 12.12
C MET A 3 -4.93 6.62 11.72
N ALA A 4 -4.88 5.78 10.68
CA ALA A 4 -5.99 4.94 10.26
C ALA A 4 -5.47 3.57 9.81
N GLU A 5 -6.32 2.56 9.95
CA GLU A 5 -6.11 1.22 9.43
C GLU A 5 -7.37 0.81 8.68
N VAL A 6 -7.19 0.31 7.46
CA VAL A 6 -8.28 -0.09 6.56
C VAL A 6 -7.93 -1.45 5.98
N SER A 7 -8.93 -2.34 5.99
CA SER A 7 -8.88 -3.60 5.25
C SER A 7 -9.96 -3.60 4.19
N ARG A 8 -9.59 -4.02 2.98
CA ARG A 8 -10.50 -4.13 1.83
C ARG A 8 -10.30 -5.47 1.17
N ARG A 9 -11.40 -6.16 0.89
CA ARG A 9 -11.39 -7.45 0.21
C ARG A 9 -12.45 -7.48 -0.87
N THR A 10 -12.03 -7.86 -2.07
CA THR A 10 -12.89 -8.10 -3.22
C THR A 10 -12.68 -9.52 -3.73
N PHE A 11 -13.12 -9.80 -4.95
CA PHE A 11 -12.78 -11.06 -5.62
C PHE A 11 -11.34 -11.03 -6.15
N GLU A 12 -10.87 -9.85 -6.55
CA GLU A 12 -9.59 -9.58 -7.19
C GLU A 12 -8.46 -9.42 -6.16
N THR A 13 -8.73 -8.76 -5.02
CA THR A 13 -7.69 -8.36 -4.07
C THR A 13 -8.05 -8.60 -2.60
N ASP A 14 -7.03 -8.78 -1.76
CA ASP A 14 -7.10 -8.80 -0.29
C ASP A 14 -6.01 -7.86 0.26
N ILE A 15 -6.43 -6.74 0.85
CA ILE A 15 -5.58 -5.58 1.15
C ILE A 15 -5.74 -5.17 2.61
N GLU A 16 -4.61 -4.95 3.29
CA GLU A 16 -4.51 -4.26 4.57
C GLU A 16 -3.56 -3.06 4.44
N VAL A 17 -4.04 -1.88 4.83
CA VAL A 17 -3.23 -0.64 4.87
C VAL A 17 -3.30 -0.03 6.26
N ARG A 18 -2.13 0.29 6.82
CA ARG A 18 -2.00 1.17 7.98
C ARG A 18 -1.26 2.43 7.57
N PHE A 19 -1.83 3.58 7.93
CA PHE A 19 -1.32 4.89 7.53
C PHE A 19 -1.26 5.86 8.71
N CYS A 20 -0.10 6.49 8.91
CA CYS A 20 0.12 7.56 9.87
C CYS A 20 0.48 8.85 9.14
N LEU A 21 -0.33 9.89 9.32
CA LEU A 21 -0.10 11.21 8.75
C LEU A 21 1.02 11.98 9.46
N ASP A 22 1.29 11.67 10.73
CA ASP A 22 2.30 12.33 11.55
C ASP A 22 3.52 11.39 11.74
N GLY A 23 4.08 10.90 10.64
CA GLY A 23 5.12 9.87 10.61
C GLY A 23 6.54 10.39 10.39
N SER A 24 7.46 9.48 10.10
CA SER A 24 8.88 9.77 9.76
C SER A 24 9.26 9.40 8.33
N GLY A 25 8.33 8.87 7.53
CA GLY A 25 8.59 8.47 6.15
C GLY A 25 8.88 6.98 5.99
N ASP A 26 8.42 6.14 6.92
CA ASP A 26 8.64 4.70 6.88
C ASP A 26 7.66 4.01 5.93
N PHE A 27 8.18 3.12 5.07
CA PHE A 27 7.36 2.23 4.24
C PHE A 27 7.63 0.76 4.60
N LYS A 28 6.58 -0.04 4.72
CA LYS A 28 6.67 -1.48 5.03
C LYS A 28 5.69 -2.29 4.19
N GLY A 29 6.11 -3.50 3.84
CA GLY A 29 5.29 -4.45 3.08
C GLY A 29 5.42 -4.27 1.57
N GLY A 30 4.33 -4.52 0.84
CA GLY A 30 4.32 -4.46 -0.63
C GLY A 30 3.03 -5.00 -1.26
N THR A 31 2.91 -4.74 -2.55
CA THR A 31 1.78 -5.07 -3.41
C THR A 31 2.04 -6.26 -4.32
N GLY A 32 3.31 -6.68 -4.43
CA GLY A 32 3.75 -7.67 -5.41
C GLY A 32 4.15 -7.06 -6.76
N ILE A 33 3.94 -5.75 -6.96
CA ILE A 33 4.35 -5.00 -8.15
C ILE A 33 5.48 -4.05 -7.76
N GLY A 34 6.73 -4.46 -8.03
CA GLY A 34 7.92 -3.74 -7.53
C GLY A 34 8.01 -2.26 -7.94
N PHE A 35 7.53 -1.89 -9.13
CA PHE A 35 7.50 -0.48 -9.53
C PHE A 35 6.47 0.34 -8.73
N PHE A 36 5.31 -0.23 -8.43
CA PHE A 36 4.30 0.44 -7.62
C PHE A 36 4.74 0.55 -6.15
N ASP A 37 5.36 -0.51 -5.61
CA ASP A 37 5.97 -0.48 -4.28
C ASP A 37 7.00 0.65 -4.15
N HIS A 38 7.84 0.84 -5.18
CA HIS A 38 8.78 1.96 -5.24
C HIS A 38 8.08 3.33 -5.21
N MET A 39 6.94 3.47 -5.91
CA MET A 39 6.15 4.71 -5.89
C MET A 39 5.49 4.96 -4.53
N LEU A 40 4.98 3.92 -3.86
CA LEU A 40 4.41 4.01 -2.52
C LEU A 40 5.46 4.34 -1.46
N GLU A 41 6.68 3.78 -1.57
CA GLU A 41 7.80 4.17 -0.71
C GLU A 41 8.16 5.65 -0.92
N ALA A 42 8.24 6.11 -2.18
CA ALA A 42 8.49 7.51 -2.49
C ALA A 42 7.40 8.43 -1.91
N PHE A 43 6.13 8.04 -2.01
CA PHE A 43 5.00 8.75 -1.42
C PHE A 43 5.13 8.86 0.11
N ALA A 44 5.40 7.75 0.81
CA ALA A 44 5.59 7.76 2.26
C ALA A 44 6.80 8.62 2.68
N ARG A 45 7.96 8.38 2.05
CA ARG A 45 9.22 9.05 2.38
C ARG A 45 9.16 10.56 2.17
N HIS A 46 8.62 11.02 1.04
CA HIS A 46 8.57 12.45 0.73
C HIS A 46 7.37 13.17 1.37
N GLY A 47 6.33 12.43 1.79
CA GLY A 47 5.21 12.94 2.57
C GLY A 47 5.47 12.99 4.08
N PHE A 48 6.54 12.36 4.58
CA PHE A 48 6.77 12.09 6.01
C PHE A 48 5.60 11.32 6.64
N PHE A 49 5.07 10.36 5.89
CA PHE A 49 4.03 9.45 6.38
C PHE A 49 4.65 8.10 6.72
N ASP A 50 4.06 7.41 7.69
CA ASP A 50 4.37 5.99 7.86
C ASP A 50 3.25 5.18 7.21
N LEU A 51 3.63 4.28 6.29
CA LEU A 51 2.73 3.49 5.47
C LEU A 51 3.14 2.00 5.52
N GLU A 52 2.23 1.16 5.97
CA GLU A 52 2.34 -0.30 5.87
C GLU A 52 1.26 -0.80 4.92
N VAL A 53 1.65 -1.54 3.88
CA VAL A 53 0.75 -2.12 2.87
C VAL A 53 1.00 -3.62 2.77
N LYS A 54 -0.06 -4.41 2.91
CA LYS A 54 -0.06 -5.83 2.53
C LYS A 54 -1.16 -6.02 1.51
N CYS A 55 -0.80 -6.41 0.30
CA CYS A 55 -1.77 -6.70 -0.74
C CYS A 55 -1.45 -8.04 -1.40
N LYS A 56 -2.50 -8.83 -1.62
CA LYS A 56 -2.50 -9.99 -2.52
C LYS A 56 -3.55 -9.74 -3.58
N GLY A 57 -3.12 -9.62 -4.83
CA GLY A 57 -4.01 -9.50 -5.97
C GLY A 57 -3.82 -10.61 -7.00
N ASP A 58 -4.69 -10.61 -8.00
CA ASP A 58 -4.75 -11.50 -9.16
C ASP A 58 -3.71 -11.13 -10.24
N LEU A 59 -2.42 -11.05 -9.86
CA LEU A 59 -1.32 -10.61 -10.72
C LEU A 59 -1.10 -11.50 -11.97
N GLU A 60 -1.71 -12.69 -12.02
CA GLU A 60 -1.77 -13.52 -13.22
C GLU A 60 -2.66 -12.94 -14.33
N VAL A 61 -3.60 -12.05 -14.01
CA VAL A 61 -4.42 -11.31 -14.98
C VAL A 61 -3.59 -10.14 -15.52
N ASP A 62 -3.34 -9.15 -14.66
CA ASP A 62 -2.35 -8.08 -14.81
C ASP A 62 -2.20 -7.32 -13.47
N GLY A 63 -1.58 -6.13 -13.50
CA GLY A 63 -1.41 -5.29 -12.30
C GLY A 63 -2.53 -4.29 -12.02
N HIS A 64 -3.58 -4.21 -12.84
CA HIS A 64 -4.58 -3.15 -12.79
C HIS A 64 -5.34 -3.14 -11.46
N HIS A 65 -5.98 -4.25 -11.11
CA HIS A 65 -6.80 -4.33 -9.91
C HIS A 65 -5.98 -4.07 -8.64
N THR A 66 -4.77 -4.62 -8.57
CA THR A 66 -3.85 -4.40 -7.44
C THR A 66 -3.43 -2.94 -7.26
N VAL A 67 -3.39 -2.15 -8.35
CA VAL A 67 -3.01 -0.72 -8.31
C VAL A 67 -4.23 0.18 -8.07
N GLU A 68 -5.39 -0.19 -8.60
CA GLU A 68 -6.65 0.54 -8.43
C GLU A 68 -7.22 0.41 -7.01
N ASP A 69 -7.19 -0.81 -6.48
CA ASP A 69 -7.79 -1.20 -5.20
C ASP A 69 -6.99 -0.74 -3.97
#